data_AF-A0A7Y4UK10-F1
#
_entry.id   AF-A0A7Y4UK10-F1
#
_cell.length_a   1.000
_cell.length_b   1.000
_cell.length_c   1.000
_cell.angle_alpha   90.00
_cell.angle_beta   90.00
_cell.angle_gamma   90.00
#
_symmetry.space_group_name_H-M   'P 1'
#
loop_
_entity.id
_entity.type
_entity.pdbx_description
1 polymer ?
#
loop_
_entity_poly.entity_id
_entity_poly.type
_entity_poly.pdbx_seq_one_letter_code
_entity_poly.pdbx_strand_id
1 'polypeptide(L)' 'MALAFGVVVYAQDATSSYVPQRVYDAKTKKFSDFESMLAELSRAEIVFIGEQHDDPNTHRLELAVLEGLLRRQR' A
#
# COMPACT_ATOMS: atom_id res chain seq x y z
N MET A 1 43.81 -20.78 -6.28
CA MET A 1 43.21 -19.67 -5.49
C MET A 1 41.80 -19.47 -6.02
N ALA A 2 40.79 -20.02 -5.36
CA ALA A 2 39.40 -19.97 -5.80
C ALA A 2 38.68 -18.83 -5.06
N LEU A 3 38.17 -17.85 -5.80
CA LEU A 3 37.34 -16.76 -5.27
C LEU A 3 35.88 -17.21 -5.30
N ALA A 4 35.25 -17.31 -4.12
CA ALA A 4 33.82 -17.54 -4.00
C ALA A 4 33.08 -16.19 -4.03
N PHE A 5 32.13 -16.05 -4.95
CA PHE A 5 31.19 -14.93 -4.96
C PHE A 5 30.00 -15.26 -4.05
N GLY A 6 29.84 -14.53 -2.96
CA GLY A 6 28.65 -14.59 -2.11
C GLY A 6 27.54 -13.72 -2.69
N VAL A 7 26.39 -14.32 -2.99
CA VAL A 7 25.16 -13.58 -3.28
C VAL A 7 24.54 -13.16 -1.94
N VAL A 8 24.36 -11.85 -1.74
CA VAL A 8 23.59 -11.33 -0.61
C VAL A 8 22.14 -11.23 -1.05
N VAL A 9 21.26 -12.01 -0.41
CA VAL A 9 19.81 -11.88 -0.56
C VAL A 9 19.31 -11.02 0.60
N TYR A 10 18.78 -9.83 0.29
CA TYR A 10 18.08 -9.03 1.28
C TYR A 10 16.67 -9.59 1.47
N ALA A 11 16.46 -10.35 2.54
CA ALA A 11 15.12 -10.66 3.01
C ALA A 11 14.44 -9.35 3.42
N GLN A 12 13.32 -9.01 2.78
CA GLN A 12 12.50 -7.89 3.25
C GLN A 12 11.92 -8.27 4.61
N ASP A 13 12.32 -7.52 5.63
CA ASP A 13 11.85 -7.70 7.00
C ASP A 13 10.32 -7.52 7.03
N ALA A 14 9.61 -8.56 7.44
CA ALA A 14 8.14 -8.65 7.47
C ALA A 14 7.53 -7.91 8.67
N THR A 15 8.18 -6.83 9.12
CA THR A 15 7.71 -6.05 10.25
C THR A 15 6.67 -5.05 9.74
N SER A 16 5.44 -5.54 9.56
CA SER A 16 4.26 -4.72 9.30
C SER A 16 3.99 -3.81 10.50
N SER A 17 4.68 -2.66 10.56
CA SER A 17 4.23 -1.56 11.39
C SER A 17 3.17 -0.82 10.60
N TYR A 18 1.91 -1.04 10.92
CA TYR A 18 0.80 -0.22 10.44
C TYR A 18 1.19 1.26 10.49
N VAL A 19 1.46 1.84 9.32
CA VAL A 19 1.60 3.28 9.19
C VAL A 19 0.19 3.77 8.87
N PRO A 20 -0.49 4.52 9.75
CA PRO A 20 -1.70 5.21 9.36
C PRO A 20 -1.31 6.18 8.23
N GLN A 21 -1.57 5.77 6.99
CA GLN A 21 -1.22 6.58 5.84
C GLN A 21 -2.10 7.82 5.88
N ARG A 22 -1.47 8.98 6.02
CA ARG A 22 -2.17 10.25 5.99
C ARG A 22 -2.66 10.46 4.55
N VAL A 23 -3.96 10.36 4.34
CA VAL A 23 -4.56 10.49 3.01
C VAL A 23 -4.88 11.96 2.76
N TYR A 24 -4.46 12.50 1.62
CA TYR A 24 -4.90 13.83 1.21
C TYR A 24 -6.11 13.71 0.28
N ASP A 25 -7.27 14.18 0.74
CA ASP A 25 -8.46 14.26 -0.11
C ASP A 25 -8.38 15.52 -0.97
N ALA A 26 -8.12 15.33 -2.27
CA ALA A 26 -8.00 16.40 -3.24
C ALA A 26 -9.31 17.19 -3.44
N LYS A 27 -10.48 16.59 -3.19
CA LYS A 27 -11.79 17.24 -3.34
C LYS A 27 -12.05 18.22 -2.19
N THR A 28 -11.84 17.78 -0.95
CA THR A 28 -12.08 18.60 0.25
C THR A 28 -10.87 19.43 0.67
N LYS A 29 -9.71 19.18 0.06
CA LYS A 29 -8.41 19.80 0.36
C LYS A 29 -7.98 19.63 1.81
N LYS A 30 -8.29 18.47 2.39
CA LYS A 30 -8.01 18.15 3.80
C LYS A 30 -7.31 16.80 3.90
N PHE A 31 -6.57 16.63 5.00
CA PHE A 31 -6.09 15.32 5.37
C PHE A 31 -7.21 14.50 6.01
N SER A 32 -7.21 13.22 5.68
CA SER A 32 -8.05 12.15 6.23
C SER A 32 -7.14 10.95 6.56
N ASP A 33 -7.76 9.82 6.84
CA ASP A 33 -7.10 8.56 7.16
C ASP A 33 -7.45 7.47 6.14
N PHE A 34 -6.67 6.40 6.18
CA PHE A 34 -6.77 5.28 5.26
C PHE A 34 -8.11 4.54 5.35
N GLU A 35 -8.66 4.35 6.55
CA GLU A 35 -9.91 3.61 6.73
C GLU A 35 -11.12 4.40 6.22
N SER A 36 -11.11 5.72 6.43
CA SER A 36 -12.06 6.67 5.85
C SER A 36 -12.00 6.64 4.32
N MET A 37 -10.78 6.64 3.74
CA MET A 37 -10.62 6.48 2.29
C MET A 37 -11.21 5.15 1.80
N LEU A 38 -10.93 4.03 2.46
CA LEU A 38 -11.46 2.71 2.08
C LEU A 38 -12.98 2.63 2.16
N ALA A 39 -13.61 3.29 3.15
CA ALA A 39 -15.06 3.34 3.29
C ALA A 39 -15.73 4.11 2.12
N GLU A 40 -15.07 5.13 1.59
CA GLU A 40 -15.56 5.84 0.39
C GLU A 40 -15.29 5.04 -0.89
N LEU A 41 -14.09 4.45 -1.03
CA LEU A 41 -13.73 3.63 -2.19
C LEU A 41 -14.62 2.39 -2.33
N SER A 42 -15.11 1.80 -1.24
CA SER A 42 -15.98 0.61 -1.31
C SER A 42 -17.35 0.87 -1.96
N ARG A 43 -17.69 2.14 -2.20
CA ARG A 43 -18.92 2.54 -2.92
C ARG A 43 -18.71 2.67 -4.43
N ALA A 44 -17.47 2.70 -4.90
CA ALA A 44 -17.15 2.82 -6.31
C ALA A 44 -17.20 1.44 -7.00
N GLU A 45 -17.66 1.40 -8.25
CA GLU A 45 -17.61 0.19 -9.07
C GLU A 45 -16.20 -0.09 -9.59
N ILE A 46 -15.42 0.97 -9.83
CA ILE A 46 -14.06 0.92 -10.36
C ILE A 46 -13.19 1.89 -9.57
N VAL A 47 -12.02 1.42 -9.14
CA VAL A 47 -11.00 2.23 -8.45
C VAL A 47 -9.71 2.17 -9.26
N PHE A 48 -9.17 3.32 -9.64
CA PHE A 48 -7.84 3.43 -10.24
C PHE A 48 -6.82 3.72 -9.15
N ILE A 49 -5.74 2.94 -9.13
CA ILE A 49 -4.62 3.13 -8.21
C ILE A 49 -3.37 3.42 -9.05
N GLY A 50 -2.68 4.51 -8.72
CA GLY A 50 -1.40 4.84 -9.31
C GLY A 50 -0.26 4.50 -8.36
N GLU A 51 0.87 4.11 -8.92
CA GLU A 51 2.07 3.75 -8.17
C GLU A 51 3.31 4.46 -8.70
N GLN A 52 4.37 4.45 -7.88
CA GLN A 52 5.72 4.71 -8.34
C GLN A 52 6.37 3.36 -8.58
N HIS A 53 6.66 3.03 -9.84
CA HIS A 53 7.34 1.78 -10.16
C HIS A 53 8.66 1.69 -9.39
N ASP A 54 8.93 0.49 -8.88
CA ASP A 54 10.07 0.12 -8.03
C ASP A 54 10.07 0.72 -6.60
N ASP A 55 8.99 1.37 -6.15
CA ASP A 55 8.83 1.74 -4.74
C ASP A 55 8.10 0.63 -3.96
N PRO A 56 8.78 -0.12 -3.08
CA PRO A 56 8.14 -1.17 -2.30
C PRO A 56 7.06 -0.64 -1.35
N ASN A 57 7.04 0.66 -1.02
CA ASN A 57 6.00 1.25 -0.18
C ASN A 57 4.69 1.45 -0.95
N THR A 58 4.73 1.83 -2.23
CA THR A 58 3.51 1.96 -3.04
C THR A 58 2.90 0.58 -3.29
N HIS A 59 3.71 -0.45 -3.55
CA HIS A 59 3.20 -1.83 -3.69
C HIS A 59 2.51 -2.34 -2.42
N ARG A 60 3.06 -2.04 -1.22
CA ARG A 60 2.41 -2.39 0.06
C ARG A 60 1.09 -1.66 0.24
N LEU A 61 1.00 -0.41 -0.20
CA LEU A 61 -0.23 0.37 -0.12
C LEU A 61 -1.32 -0.20 -1.03
N GLU A 62 -0.97 -0.61 -2.25
CA GLU A 62 -1.90 -1.27 -3.17
C GLU A 62 -2.47 -2.55 -2.57
N LEU A 63 -1.61 -3.40 -1.99
CA LEU A 63 -2.04 -4.62 -1.30
C LEU A 63 -2.98 -4.29 -0.14
N ALA A 64 -2.64 -3.30 0.69
CA ALA A 64 -3.48 -2.88 1.80
C ALA A 64 -4.85 -2.34 1.34
N VAL A 65 -4.90 -1.64 0.20
CA VAL A 65 -6.16 -1.17 -0.39
C VAL A 65 -7.00 -2.34 -0.85
N LEU A 66 -6.40 -3.28 -1.60
CA LEU A 66 -7.10 -4.47 -2.10
C LEU A 66 -7.68 -5.31 -0.96
N GLU A 67 -6.88 -5.64 0.04
CA GLU A 67 -7.33 -6.37 1.21
C GLU A 67 -8.40 -5.60 2.00
N GLY A 68 -8.23 -4.28 2.12
CA GLY A 68 -9.17 -3.39 2.79
C GLY A 68 -10.55 -3.34 2.15
N LEU A 69 -10.63 -3.38 0.82
CA LEU A 69 -11.86 -3.44 0.04
C LEU A 69 -12.52 -4.82 0.10
N LEU A 70 -11.74 -5.91 -0.03
CA LEU A 70 -12.25 -7.28 0.07
C LEU A 70 -12.94 -7.56 1.42
N ARG A 71 -12.41 -7.02 2.52
CA ARG A 71 -13.04 -7.14 3.84
C ARG A 71 -14.40 -6.44 3.93
N ARG A 72 -14.68 -5.46 3.06
CA ARG A 72 -15.88 -4.62 3.07
C ARG A 72 -16.96 -5.06 2.06
N GLN A 73 -16.65 -5.98 1.15
CA GLN A 73 -17.60 -6.54 0.18
C GLN A 73 -18.52 -7.63 0.78
N ARG A 74 -18.55 -7.81 2.11
CA ARG A 74 -19.43 -8.79 2.77
C ARG A 74 -20.83 -8.25 3.00
#